data_AF-A0A5E4Q810-F1
#
_entry.id   AF-A0A5E4Q810-F1
#
_cell.length_a   1.000
_cell.length_b   1.000
_cell.length_c   1.000
_cell.angle_alpha   90.00
_cell.angle_beta   90.00
_cell.angle_gamma   90.00
#
_symmetry.space_group_name_H-M   'P 1'
#
loop_
_entity.id
_entity.type
_entity.pdbx_description
1 polymer ?
#
loop_
_entity_poly.entity_id
_entity_poly.type
_entity_poly.pdbx_seq_one_letter_code
_entity_poly.pdbx_strand_id
1 'polypeptide(L)'
;MYAALLPTVQECSQKYGITQEDIKKAKESGNIDNVDQCMLACIFKKTGVINEGGQFDVEKSTEMVKKYVSDANEQAKAIDILGKCASVNDQPVGDSDGCDRSKQLFECLKPFKKEFESRR
;
A
#
# COMPACT_ATOMS: atom_id res chain seq x y z
N MET A 1 -7.73 0.29 10.24
CA MET A 1 -7.43 -0.06 8.83
C MET A 1 -6.75 -1.42 8.71
N TYR A 2 -5.64 -1.67 9.42
CA TYR A 2 -4.88 -2.93 9.36
C TYR A 2 -5.72 -4.20 9.62
N ALA A 3 -6.61 -4.21 10.61
CA ALA A 3 -7.45 -5.37 10.91
C ALA A 3 -8.36 -5.78 9.73
N ALA A 4 -8.81 -4.81 8.92
CA ALA A 4 -9.63 -5.08 7.74
C ALA A 4 -8.81 -5.70 6.58
N LEU A 5 -7.49 -5.56 6.61
CA LEU A 5 -6.58 -6.09 5.60
C LEU A 5 -6.05 -7.49 5.95
N LEU A 6 -6.29 -8.00 7.16
CA LEU A 6 -5.75 -9.29 7.61
C LEU A 6 -6.05 -10.46 6.65
N PRO A 7 -7.29 -10.65 6.16
CA PRO A 7 -7.58 -11.74 5.22
C PRO A 7 -6.80 -11.61 3.91
N THR A 8 -6.72 -10.39 3.38
CA THR A 8 -5.95 -10.06 2.17
C THR A 8 -4.46 -10.33 2.36
N VAL A 9 -3.90 -9.92 3.51
CA VAL A 9 -2.49 -10.17 3.85
C VAL A 9 -2.22 -11.67 3.93
N GLN A 10 -3.09 -12.45 4.58
CA GLN A 10 -2.92 -13.90 4.68
C GLN A 10 -2.94 -14.59 3.31
N GLU A 11 -3.91 -14.25 2.46
CA GLU A 11 -4.03 -14.80 1.11
C GLU A 11 -2.79 -14.49 0.25
N CYS A 12 -2.36 -13.23 0.22
CA CYS A 12 -1.19 -12.82 -0.55
C CYS A 12 0.10 -13.44 0.03
N SER A 13 0.22 -13.56 1.35
CA SER A 13 1.39 -14.19 1.98
C SER A 13 1.52 -15.66 1.56
N GLN A 14 0.41 -16.41 1.53
CA GLN A 14 0.41 -17.79 1.06
C GLN A 14 0.82 -17.90 -0.42
N LYS A 15 0.31 -17.00 -1.28
CA LYS A 15 0.63 -17.00 -2.71
C LYS A 15 2.12 -16.79 -3.00
N TYR A 16 2.79 -15.95 -2.22
CA TYR A 16 4.20 -15.58 -2.45
C TYR A 16 5.18 -16.20 -1.44
N GLY A 17 4.72 -17.15 -0.61
CA GLY A 17 5.57 -17.86 0.35
C GLY A 17 6.12 -17.00 1.49
N ILE A 18 5.46 -15.89 1.83
CA ILE A 18 5.87 -15.00 2.93
C ILE A 18 5.44 -15.58 4.27
N THR A 19 6.36 -15.66 5.23
CA THR A 19 6.06 -16.20 6.56
C THR A 19 5.42 -15.17 7.47
N GLN A 20 4.75 -15.61 8.53
CA GLN A 20 4.23 -14.68 9.55
C GLN A 20 5.37 -13.90 10.23
N GLU A 21 6.56 -14.47 10.33
CA GLU A 21 7.73 -13.81 10.90
C GLU A 21 8.19 -12.65 10.01
N ASP A 22 8.18 -12.82 8.69
CA ASP A 22 8.53 -11.76 7.74
C ASP A 22 7.54 -10.61 7.80
N ILE A 23 6.24 -10.90 7.89
CA ILE A 23 5.18 -9.88 8.08
C ILE A 23 5.40 -9.12 9.39
N LYS A 24 5.72 -9.84 10.47
CA LYS A 24 6.00 -9.24 11.77
C LYS A 24 7.22 -8.32 11.72
N LYS A 25 8.34 -8.79 11.15
CA LYS A 25 9.56 -7.98 10.94
C LYS A 25 9.28 -6.75 10.08
N ALA A 26 8.50 -6.88 9.03
CA ALA A 26 8.14 -5.77 8.16
C ALA A 26 7.31 -4.71 8.90
N LYS A 27 6.35 -5.16 9.71
CA LYS A 27 5.51 -4.27 10.53
C LYS A 27 6.32 -3.55 11.60
N GLU A 28 7.20 -4.26 12.31
CA GLU A 28 8.03 -3.72 13.39
C GLU A 28 9.09 -2.75 12.87
N SER A 29 9.74 -3.07 11.76
CA SER A 29 10.74 -2.20 11.13
C SER A 29 10.13 -1.05 10.34
N GLY A 30 8.88 -1.19 9.89
CA GLY A 30 8.28 -0.27 8.92
C GLY A 30 8.93 -0.34 7.53
N ASN A 31 9.66 -1.41 7.24
CA ASN A 31 10.34 -1.67 5.97
C ASN A 31 9.79 -2.94 5.33
N ILE A 32 9.85 -3.03 4.00
CA ILE A 32 9.39 -4.19 3.24
C ILE A 32 10.55 -4.96 2.60
N ASP A 33 11.78 -4.79 3.08
CA ASP A 33 12.98 -5.38 2.47
C ASP A 33 12.94 -6.92 2.44
N ASN A 34 12.25 -7.53 3.41
CA ASN A 34 12.04 -8.98 3.49
C ASN A 34 10.68 -9.41 2.91
N VAL A 35 9.95 -8.51 2.25
CA VAL A 35 8.63 -8.78 1.68
C VAL A 35 8.74 -8.63 0.17
N ASP A 36 8.33 -9.67 -0.54
CA ASP A 36 8.29 -9.65 -1.99
C ASP A 36 7.38 -8.52 -2.50
N GLN A 37 7.88 -7.73 -3.44
CA GLN A 37 7.15 -6.59 -3.99
C GLN A 37 5.84 -6.98 -4.70
N CYS A 38 5.76 -8.19 -5.26
CA CYS A 38 4.52 -8.72 -5.83
C CYS A 38 3.52 -9.17 -4.75
N MET A 39 3.99 -9.53 -3.55
CA MET A 39 3.08 -9.73 -2.40
C MET A 39 2.42 -8.42 -2.00
N LEU A 40 3.17 -7.32 -2.00
CA LEU A 40 2.60 -5.98 -1.79
C LEU A 40 1.62 -5.59 -2.89
N ALA A 41 1.96 -5.85 -4.16
CA ALA A 41 1.06 -5.62 -5.29
C ALA A 41 -0.24 -6.43 -5.19
N CYS A 42 -0.18 -7.67 -4.72
CA CYS A 42 -1.37 -8.49 -4.48
C CYS A 42 -2.31 -7.83 -3.46
N ILE A 43 -1.76 -7.29 -2.36
CA ILE A 43 -2.55 -6.57 -1.35
C ILE A 43 -3.15 -5.32 -1.96
N PHE A 44 -2.33 -4.50 -2.62
CA PHE A 44 -2.75 -3.24 -3.21
C PHE A 44 -3.78 -3.41 -4.33
N LYS A 45 -3.69 -4.47 -5.14
CA LYS A 45 -4.72 -4.81 -6.14
C LYS A 45 -6.04 -5.17 -5.49
N LYS A 46 -6.03 -6.03 -4.46
CA LYS A 46 -7.24 -6.42 -3.74
C LYS A 46 -7.93 -5.28 -3.01
N THR A 47 -7.18 -4.24 -2.64
CA THR A 47 -7.74 -3.03 -2.03
C THR A 47 -8.03 -1.92 -3.03
N GLY A 48 -7.68 -2.09 -4.31
CA GLY A 48 -7.87 -1.07 -5.34
C GLY A 48 -6.89 0.10 -5.25
N VAL A 49 -5.78 -0.03 -4.52
CA VAL A 49 -4.68 0.94 -4.55
C VAL A 49 -3.92 0.85 -5.87
N ILE A 50 -3.64 -0.37 -6.32
CA ILE A 50 -3.08 -0.62 -7.66
C ILE A 50 -4.20 -1.21 -8.51
N ASN A 51 -4.40 -0.72 -9.73
CA ASN A 51 -5.40 -1.27 -10.65
C ASN A 51 -4.90 -2.53 -11.38
N GLU A 52 -5.77 -3.16 -12.16
CA GLU A 52 -5.41 -4.37 -12.92
C GLU A 52 -4.25 -4.14 -13.90
N GLY A 53 -4.10 -2.92 -14.42
CA GLY A 53 -3.00 -2.50 -15.29
C GLY A 53 -1.68 -2.21 -14.56
N GLY A 54 -1.60 -2.50 -13.25
CA GLY A 54 -0.38 -2.30 -12.46
C GLY A 54 -0.06 -0.83 -12.16
N GLN A 55 -1.03 0.07 -12.30
CA GLN A 55 -0.88 1.49 -12.01
C GLN A 55 -1.49 1.85 -10.66
N PHE A 56 -0.92 2.86 -10.00
CA PHE A 56 -1.49 3.46 -8.80
C PHE A 56 -2.78 4.20 -9.12
N ASP A 57 -3.87 3.75 -8.52
CA ASP A 57 -5.21 4.29 -8.63
C ASP A 57 -5.46 5.31 -7.50
N VAL A 58 -5.11 6.56 -7.80
CA VAL A 58 -5.25 7.70 -6.87
C VAL A 58 -6.71 7.94 -6.51
N GLU A 59 -7.63 7.72 -7.44
CA GLU A 59 -9.06 7.95 -7.25
C GLU A 59 -9.64 6.95 -6.26
N LYS A 60 -9.42 5.65 -6.49
CA LYS A 60 -9.85 4.59 -5.56
C LYS A 60 -9.17 4.70 -4.20
N SER A 61 -7.90 5.07 -4.16
CA SER A 61 -7.19 5.32 -2.91
C SER A 61 -7.79 6.51 -2.14
N THR A 62 -8.18 7.56 -2.86
CA THR A 62 -8.88 8.72 -2.28
C THR A 62 -10.26 8.35 -1.74
N GLU A 63 -11.03 7.53 -2.44
CA GLU A 63 -12.31 6.99 -1.96
C GLU A 63 -12.14 6.20 -0.66
N MET A 64 -11.11 5.34 -0.57
CA MET A 64 -10.81 4.59 0.64
C MET A 64 -10.45 5.50 1.82
N VAL A 65 -9.60 6.50 1.60
CA VAL A 65 -9.28 7.50 2.62
C VAL A 65 -10.55 8.19 3.10
N LYS A 66 -11.43 8.63 2.19
CA LYS A 66 -12.71 9.25 2.54
C LYS A 66 -13.63 8.32 3.34
N LYS A 67 -13.58 7.01 3.07
CA LYS A 67 -14.40 5.99 3.73
C LYS A 67 -13.91 5.64 5.14
N TYR A 68 -12.60 5.57 5.35
CA TYR A 68 -12.01 5.02 6.58
C TYR A 68 -11.37 6.08 7.49
N VAL A 69 -11.12 7.29 7.00
CA VAL A 69 -10.59 8.43 7.78
C VAL A 69 -11.70 9.44 7.98
N SER A 70 -12.21 9.52 9.20
CA SER A 70 -13.34 10.40 9.56
C SER A 70 -12.92 11.82 9.95
N ASP A 71 -11.68 12.00 10.40
CA ASP A 71 -11.15 13.34 10.68
C ASP A 71 -10.84 14.07 9.38
N ALA A 72 -11.40 15.26 9.20
CA ALA A 72 -11.28 16.02 7.96
C ALA A 72 -9.85 16.51 7.68
N ASN A 73 -9.07 16.80 8.71
CA ASN A 73 -7.69 17.26 8.55
C ASN A 73 -6.76 16.09 8.19
N GLU A 74 -6.94 14.93 8.84
CA GLU A 74 -6.23 13.70 8.49
C GLU A 74 -6.60 13.24 7.08
N GLN A 75 -7.88 13.32 6.72
CA GLN A 75 -8.36 12.99 5.39
C GLN A 75 -7.72 13.89 4.31
N ALA A 76 -7.72 15.21 4.50
CA ALA A 76 -7.11 16.14 3.56
C ALA A 76 -5.60 15.90 3.40
N LYS A 77 -4.88 15.65 4.51
CA LYS A 77 -3.45 15.32 4.47
C LYS A 77 -3.17 14.02 3.71
N ALA A 78 -3.94 12.96 4.00
CA ALA A 78 -3.79 11.69 3.32
C ALA A 78 -4.03 11.82 1.80
N ILE A 79 -5.05 12.58 1.38
CA ILE A 79 -5.33 12.83 -0.05
C ILE A 79 -4.19 13.61 -0.71
N ASP A 80 -3.67 14.65 -0.06
CA ASP A 80 -2.51 15.42 -0.55
C ASP A 80 -1.27 14.52 -0.74
N ILE A 81 -1.02 13.61 0.20
CA ILE A 81 0.07 12.63 0.10
C ILE A 81 -0.14 11.66 -1.08
N LEU A 82 -1.36 11.13 -1.27
CA LEU A 82 -1.67 10.29 -2.42
C LEU A 82 -1.40 11.03 -3.74
N GLY A 83 -1.75 12.32 -3.82
CA GLY A 83 -1.45 13.17 -4.97
C GLY A 83 0.06 13.32 -5.22
N LYS A 84 0.87 13.53 -4.17
CA LYS A 84 2.34 13.59 -4.28
C LYS A 84 2.94 12.28 -4.78
N CYS A 85 2.40 11.14 -4.36
CA CYS A 85 2.87 9.83 -4.77
C CYS A 85 2.31 9.37 -6.12
N ALA A 86 1.43 10.14 -6.77
CA ALA A 86 0.89 9.78 -8.09
C ALA A 86 1.99 9.62 -9.17
N SER A 87 3.12 10.32 -9.02
CA SER A 87 4.25 10.29 -9.96
C SER A 87 4.95 8.92 -10.05
N VAL A 88 4.64 7.95 -9.18
CA VAL A 88 5.14 6.57 -9.33
C VAL A 88 4.59 5.90 -10.60
N ASN A 89 3.48 6.40 -11.16
CA ASN A 89 2.97 5.94 -12.46
C ASN A 89 3.91 6.31 -13.63
N ASP A 90 4.71 7.37 -13.48
CA ASP A 90 5.66 7.81 -14.51
C ASP A 90 7.04 7.14 -14.37
N GLN A 91 7.26 6.38 -13.29
CA GLN A 91 8.52 5.70 -13.05
C GLN A 91 8.63 4.40 -13.86
N PRO A 92 9.84 4.06 -14.34
CA PRO A 92 10.08 2.81 -15.04
C PRO A 92 9.81 1.61 -14.13
N VAL A 93 9.30 0.54 -14.74
CA VAL A 93 9.05 -0.75 -14.08
C VAL A 93 9.54 -1.87 -14.98
N GLY A 94 10.01 -2.95 -14.38
CA GLY A 94 10.41 -4.19 -15.03
C GLY A 94 9.28 -5.21 -15.19
N ASP A 95 8.09 -4.92 -14.63
CA ASP A 95 6.93 -5.80 -14.66
C ASP A 95 5.63 -5.07 -15.08
N SER A 96 4.66 -5.84 -15.56
CA SER A 96 3.31 -5.36 -15.90
C SER A 96 2.28 -5.57 -14.78
N ASP A 97 2.66 -6.28 -13.71
CA ASP A 97 1.75 -6.69 -12.63
C ASP A 97 1.68 -5.67 -11.48
N GLY A 98 2.47 -4.60 -11.53
CA GLY A 98 2.52 -3.55 -10.54
C GLY A 98 3.40 -3.90 -9.33
N CYS A 99 4.28 -4.89 -9.43
CA CYS A 99 5.19 -5.29 -8.35
C CYS A 99 6.16 -4.15 -8.01
N ASP A 100 6.93 -3.70 -8.99
CA ASP A 100 7.88 -2.59 -8.84
C ASP A 100 7.16 -1.32 -8.42
N ARG A 101 5.99 -1.06 -9.01
CA ARG A 101 5.19 0.13 -8.68
C ARG A 101 4.66 0.11 -7.26
N SER A 102 4.31 -1.05 -6.73
CA SER A 102 3.89 -1.20 -5.34
C SER A 102 5.02 -0.87 -4.38
N LYS A 103 6.24 -1.28 -4.70
CA LYS A 103 7.44 -0.91 -3.94
C LYS A 103 7.70 0.60 -4.01
N GLN A 104 7.71 1.18 -5.20
CA GLN A 104 7.88 2.63 -5.40
C GLN A 104 6.84 3.44 -4.62
N LEU A 105 5.57 3.01 -4.65
CA LEU A 105 4.49 3.63 -3.90
C LEU A 105 4.70 3.51 -2.39
N PHE A 106 5.08 2.33 -1.88
CA PHE A 106 5.40 2.17 -0.46
C PHE A 106 6.54 3.07 -0.02
N GLU A 107 7.62 3.13 -0.80
CA GLU A 107 8.76 4.01 -0.53
C GLU A 107 8.36 5.49 -0.52
N CYS A 108 7.47 5.90 -1.44
CA CYS A 108 6.91 7.26 -1.45
C CYS A 108 6.03 7.56 -0.22
N LEU A 109 5.23 6.61 0.22
CA LEU A 109 4.32 6.77 1.38
C LEU A 109 5.05 6.65 2.73
N LYS A 110 6.19 5.97 2.78
CA LYS A 110 6.94 5.68 4.01
C LYS A 110 7.27 6.91 4.88
N PRO A 111 7.70 8.07 4.33
CA PRO A 111 7.91 9.28 5.12
C PRO A 111 6.64 9.79 5.82
N PHE A 112 5.47 9.41 5.29
CA PHE A 112 4.14 9.82 5.76
C PHE A 112 3.40 8.71 6.51
N LYS A 113 4.12 7.71 7.01
CA LYS A 113 3.53 6.54 7.69
C LYS A 113 2.58 6.93 8.82
N LYS A 114 2.90 8.00 9.57
CA LYS A 114 2.13 8.44 10.75
C LYS A 114 0.73 8.95 10.39
N GLU A 115 0.56 9.43 9.16
CA GLU A 115 -0.70 9.94 8.62
C GLU A 115 -1.64 8.80 8.18
N PHE A 116 -1.09 7.59 7.94
CA PHE A 116 -1.86 6.40 7.57
C PHE A 116 -1.96 5.37 8.72
N GLU A 117 -1.17 5.52 9.77
CA GLU A 117 -1.29 4.74 11.00
C GLU A 117 -2.59 5.12 11.72
N SER A 118 -3.62 4.27 11.67
CA SER A 118 -4.82 4.47 12.48
C SER A 118 -4.44 4.41 13.97
N ARG A 119 -4.56 5.53 14.69
CA ARG A 119 -4.54 5.52 16.16
C ARG A 119 -5.79 4.82 16.68
N ARG A 120 -5.71 3.50 16.84
CA ARG A 120 -6.40 2.69 17.87
C ARG A 120 -5.98 1.24 17.75
#